data_AF-A0AAV9W337-F1
#
_entry.id   AF-A0AAV9W337-F1
#
_cell.length_a   1.000
_cell.length_b   1.000
_cell.length_c   1.000
_cell.angle_alpha   90.00
_cell.angle_beta   90.00
_cell.angle_gamma   90.00
#
_symmetry.space_group_name_H-M   'P 1'
#
loop_
_entity.id
_entity.type
_entity.pdbx_description
1 polymer ?
#
loop_
_entity_poly.entity_id
_entity_poly.type
_entity_poly.pdbx_seq_one_letter_code
_entity_poly.pdbx_strand_id
1 'polypeptide(L)'
;MGTFAVSPRSSTSSHSGRSRRRSRDLEANRATDSGDNGGPENGDIVRRPTRRLTTRNSVTITRKKRPIPVKEVPIGYSKLAAFIELEDDLAIFRRFSRLHAQLLLYRQADIEEIEEDLAELDMIEEEEARNAGTPANVLNRSWRREKDLEEYRVGLVKRLRKSMKEYDDELFRYKQKLALKDAADWQIQNIANWMNNQRPVHPLVPKESRFLEDKGDICALQASSEDSAVLTDVLRGWARDTFGCMWLFKKKGNPASYGDPSITYYSTDWKDALMRVAYAALVSALLIAGVIVLFYVNSDEGRLAVLCVSTLLCGVIMALFTTARKGEIMGGTAAYCAVMVVFVGSTLNGDGSAGGSAGSMGKST
;
A
#
# COMPACT_ATOMS: atom_id res chain seq x y z
N MET A 1 4.41 3.41 16.29
CA MET A 1 3.39 2.41 15.90
C MET A 1 3.66 1.09 16.62
N GLY A 2 2.76 0.11 16.57
CA GLY A 2 3.03 -1.29 16.93
C GLY A 2 3.49 -2.08 15.71
N THR A 3 4.08 -3.26 15.88
CA THR A 3 4.01 -4.30 14.83
C THR A 3 3.13 -5.41 15.37
N PHE A 4 2.14 -5.76 14.57
CA PHE A 4 1.26 -6.86 14.86
C PHE A 4 1.81 -8.15 14.25
N ALA A 5 1.79 -9.23 15.03
CA ALA A 5 2.11 -10.55 14.52
C ALA A 5 1.07 -11.54 15.02
N VAL A 6 0.55 -12.33 14.09
CA VAL A 6 -0.39 -13.41 14.39
C VAL A 6 0.38 -14.71 14.30
N SER A 7 0.54 -15.39 15.43
CA SER A 7 1.19 -16.70 15.46
C SER A 7 0.23 -17.77 14.93
N PRO A 8 0.67 -18.67 14.03
CA PRO A 8 -0.17 -19.79 13.61
C PRO A 8 -0.48 -20.70 14.80
N ARG A 9 -1.72 -21.15 14.93
CA ARG A 9 -2.09 -22.16 15.93
C ARG A 9 -1.42 -23.48 15.58
N SER A 10 -0.54 -23.99 16.44
CA SER A 10 -0.04 -25.37 16.34
C SER A 10 -1.20 -26.33 16.56
N SER A 11 -1.41 -27.25 15.61
CA SER A 11 -2.42 -28.28 15.69
C SER A 11 -1.96 -29.38 16.67
N THR A 12 -2.08 -29.14 17.97
CA THR A 12 -2.04 -30.23 18.96
C THR A 12 -3.41 -30.90 18.97
N SER A 13 -3.49 -32.03 18.28
CA SER A 13 -4.60 -32.96 18.35
C SER A 13 -4.75 -33.47 19.78
N SER A 14 -5.85 -33.14 20.45
CA SER A 14 -6.30 -33.91 21.62
C SER A 14 -7.70 -34.46 21.36
N HIS A 15 -7.73 -35.78 21.22
CA HIS A 15 -8.90 -36.61 21.06
C HIS A 15 -9.45 -36.95 22.45
N SER A 16 -10.71 -36.63 22.75
CA SER A 16 -11.62 -37.25 23.75
C SER A 16 -12.84 -36.33 23.89
N GLY A 17 -14.09 -36.76 24.06
CA GLY A 17 -14.69 -38.06 24.25
C GLY A 17 -16.20 -37.94 23.99
N ARG A 18 -16.85 -39.09 24.05
CA ARG A 18 -18.15 -39.44 23.46
C ARG A 18 -19.30 -39.30 24.48
N SER A 19 -20.49 -38.83 24.08
CA SER A 19 -21.80 -39.21 24.65
C SER A 19 -22.94 -38.67 23.76
N ARG A 20 -23.60 -39.47 22.91
CA ARG A 20 -24.77 -40.40 23.10
C ARG A 20 -26.16 -39.74 23.31
N ARG A 21 -26.96 -39.82 22.22
CA ARG A 21 -28.38 -40.22 22.05
C ARG A 21 -29.54 -39.52 22.80
N ARG A 22 -30.52 -39.03 22.01
CA ARG A 22 -31.93 -39.51 21.82
C ARG A 22 -32.63 -38.52 20.85
N SER A 23 -33.05 -38.88 19.63
CA SER A 23 -34.21 -39.67 19.17
C SER A 23 -35.58 -39.01 19.37
N ARG A 24 -36.26 -38.76 18.22
CA ARG A 24 -37.73 -38.89 17.98
C ARG A 24 -38.65 -37.84 18.64
N ASP A 25 -39.71 -37.30 18.06
CA ASP A 25 -40.52 -37.51 16.84
C ASP A 25 -41.26 -36.18 16.55
N LEU A 26 -41.66 -35.92 15.30
CA LEU A 26 -43.07 -35.64 14.93
C LEU A 26 -43.18 -35.34 13.44
N GLU A 27 -43.81 -36.30 12.77
CA GLU A 27 -44.26 -36.27 11.39
C GLU A 27 -45.41 -35.27 11.18
N ALA A 28 -45.67 -35.07 9.87
CA ALA A 28 -46.96 -34.83 9.25
C ALA A 28 -47.56 -33.42 9.34
N ASN A 29 -47.52 -32.73 8.20
CA ASN A 29 -48.78 -32.57 7.46
C ASN A 29 -48.52 -32.38 5.96
N ARG A 30 -48.99 -33.37 5.21
CA ARG A 30 -49.20 -33.35 3.77
C ARG A 30 -50.73 -33.32 3.61
N ALA A 31 -51.26 -32.26 3.03
CA ALA A 31 -52.61 -32.24 2.50
C ALA A 31 -52.53 -31.66 1.08
N THR A 32 -52.89 -32.52 0.15
CA THR A 32 -53.13 -32.28 -1.27
C THR A 32 -54.47 -31.58 -1.46
N ASP A 33 -54.57 -30.64 -2.39
CA ASP A 33 -55.72 -30.62 -3.31
C ASP A 33 -55.37 -29.96 -4.65
N SER A 34 -56.11 -30.36 -5.67
CA SER A 34 -55.79 -30.37 -7.10
C SER A 34 -56.52 -29.27 -7.85
N GLY A 35 -56.00 -28.78 -8.99
CA GLY A 35 -56.75 -27.90 -9.88
C GLY A 35 -55.93 -27.29 -11.02
N ASP A 36 -56.24 -27.73 -12.23
CA ASP A 36 -55.70 -27.50 -13.57
C ASP A 36 -55.77 -26.06 -14.15
N ASN A 37 -54.75 -25.61 -14.89
CA ASN A 37 -54.79 -25.10 -16.29
C ASN A 37 -53.61 -24.17 -16.71
N GLY A 38 -53.03 -24.43 -17.90
CA GLY A 38 -52.52 -23.45 -18.89
C GLY A 38 -51.16 -22.74 -18.70
N GLY A 39 -50.21 -22.93 -19.64
CA GLY A 39 -49.00 -22.10 -19.80
C GLY A 39 -49.26 -20.76 -20.55
N PRO A 40 -48.23 -19.98 -20.99
CA PRO A 40 -46.79 -20.22 -20.98
C PRO A 40 -45.94 -19.13 -20.28
N GLU A 41 -44.64 -19.34 -20.36
CA GLU A 41 -43.48 -18.64 -19.77
C GLU A 41 -43.47 -17.10 -19.87
N ASN A 42 -43.15 -16.45 -18.74
CA ASN A 42 -42.29 -15.28 -18.70
C ASN A 42 -41.53 -15.30 -17.36
N GLY A 43 -40.21 -15.46 -17.43
CA GLY A 43 -39.33 -15.62 -16.28
C GLY A 43 -39.11 -14.31 -15.54
N ASP A 44 -40.00 -13.99 -14.61
CA ASP A 44 -39.76 -12.94 -13.63
C ASP A 44 -38.69 -13.40 -12.63
N ILE A 45 -37.60 -12.65 -12.58
CA ILE A 45 -36.57 -12.78 -11.54
C ILE A 45 -37.25 -12.56 -10.20
N VAL A 46 -37.57 -13.65 -9.49
CA VAL A 46 -38.04 -13.61 -8.11
C VAL A 46 -36.92 -13.02 -7.25
N ARG A 47 -36.92 -11.69 -7.11
CA ARG A 47 -36.14 -10.99 -6.10
C ARG A 47 -36.60 -11.53 -4.76
N ARG A 48 -35.75 -12.33 -4.12
CA ARG A 48 -36.00 -12.75 -2.72
C ARG A 48 -36.32 -11.50 -1.92
N PRO A 49 -37.48 -11.43 -1.24
CA PRO A 49 -37.78 -10.28 -0.41
C PRO A 49 -36.70 -10.21 0.67
N THR A 50 -35.95 -9.12 0.70
CA THR A 50 -35.13 -8.77 1.87
C THR A 50 -36.08 -8.69 3.04
N ARG A 51 -36.05 -9.71 3.89
CA ARG A 51 -36.82 -9.76 5.12
C ARG A 51 -36.41 -8.53 5.93
N ARG A 52 -37.22 -7.47 5.87
CA ARG A 52 -37.13 -6.35 6.82
C ARG A 52 -37.20 -6.99 8.20
N LEU A 53 -36.11 -6.87 8.95
CA LEU A 53 -36.04 -7.34 10.33
C LEU A 53 -37.01 -6.50 11.16
N THR A 54 -38.29 -6.86 11.17
CA THR A 54 -39.24 -6.43 12.19
C THR A 54 -38.98 -7.27 13.43
N THR A 55 -37.88 -7.01 14.12
CA THR A 55 -37.69 -7.47 15.49
C THR A 55 -38.01 -6.33 16.43
N ARG A 56 -39.28 -6.31 16.85
CA ARG A 56 -39.78 -5.59 18.02
C ARG A 56 -39.22 -6.27 19.26
N ASN A 57 -37.96 -6.01 19.57
CA ASN A 57 -37.34 -6.15 20.89
C ASN A 57 -36.34 -5.01 20.98
N SER A 58 -36.69 -3.95 21.70
CA SER A 58 -35.77 -2.87 22.03
C SER A 58 -34.69 -3.43 22.96
N VAL A 59 -33.66 -4.06 22.39
CA VAL A 59 -32.42 -4.28 23.10
C VAL A 59 -31.92 -2.90 23.46
N THR A 60 -31.94 -2.56 24.74
CA THR A 60 -31.33 -1.34 25.25
C THR A 60 -29.85 -1.43 24.91
N ILE A 61 -29.43 -0.82 23.80
CA ILE A 61 -28.03 -0.77 23.41
C ILE A 61 -27.36 0.20 24.38
N THR A 62 -26.95 -0.31 25.55
CA THR A 62 -25.97 0.38 26.37
C THR A 62 -24.75 0.59 25.50
N ARG A 63 -24.42 1.85 25.18
CA ARG A 63 -23.22 2.19 24.41
C ARG A 63 -22.00 1.62 25.14
N LYS A 64 -21.47 0.50 24.67
CA LYS A 64 -20.19 -0.02 25.14
C LYS A 64 -19.13 1.06 24.88
N LYS A 65 -18.32 1.39 25.89
CA LYS A 65 -17.19 2.31 25.72
C LYS A 65 -16.25 1.70 24.68
N ARG A 66 -15.89 2.49 23.66
CA ARG A 66 -14.87 2.10 22.68
C ARG A 66 -13.49 2.08 23.37
N PRO A 67 -12.57 1.20 22.95
CA PRO A 67 -12.71 0.24 21.86
C PRO A 67 -13.46 -1.04 22.26
N ILE A 68 -14.21 -1.62 21.32
CA ILE A 68 -14.89 -2.91 21.51
C ILE A 68 -13.87 -4.02 21.25
N PRO A 69 -13.69 -4.99 22.17
CA PRO A 69 -12.78 -6.10 21.93
C PRO A 69 -13.20 -6.94 20.72
N VAL A 70 -12.26 -7.32 19.85
CA VAL A 70 -12.56 -8.09 18.60
C VAL A 70 -13.33 -9.38 18.87
N LYS A 71 -13.10 -10.01 20.02
CA LYS A 71 -13.83 -11.21 20.44
C LYS A 71 -15.32 -10.99 20.65
N GLU A 72 -15.72 -9.79 21.04
CA GLU A 72 -17.12 -9.43 21.29
C GLU A 72 -17.87 -9.02 20.02
N VAL A 73 -17.16 -8.84 18.90
CA VAL A 73 -17.74 -8.43 17.63
C VAL A 73 -18.32 -9.66 16.91
N PRO A 74 -19.55 -9.58 16.37
CA PRO A 74 -20.18 -10.68 15.66
C PRO A 74 -19.39 -11.06 14.40
N ILE A 75 -19.44 -12.35 14.07
CA ILE A 75 -18.79 -12.94 12.88
C ILE A 75 -19.28 -12.25 11.60
N GLY A 76 -18.39 -12.15 10.60
CA GLY A 76 -18.62 -11.46 9.34
C GLY A 76 -17.64 -10.32 9.12
N TYR A 77 -17.97 -9.45 8.18
CA TYR A 77 -17.20 -8.23 7.87
C TYR A 77 -16.97 -7.34 9.08
N SER A 78 -17.90 -7.28 10.04
CA SER A 78 -17.73 -6.51 11.27
C SER A 78 -16.54 -6.99 12.09
N LYS A 79 -16.34 -8.32 12.21
CA LYS A 79 -15.22 -8.89 12.96
C LYS A 79 -13.88 -8.66 12.26
N LEU A 80 -13.86 -8.76 10.92
CA LEU A 80 -12.67 -8.44 10.14
C LEU A 80 -12.34 -6.93 10.23
N ALA A 81 -13.35 -6.06 10.16
CA ALA A 81 -13.16 -4.62 10.31
C ALA A 81 -12.62 -4.26 11.70
N ALA A 82 -13.15 -4.87 12.76
CA ALA A 82 -12.64 -4.68 14.12
C ALA A 82 -11.20 -5.19 14.28
N PHE A 83 -10.81 -6.22 13.52
CA PHE A 83 -9.43 -6.70 13.48
C PHE A 83 -8.52 -5.74 12.71
N ILE A 84 -8.96 -5.21 11.58
CA ILE A 84 -8.23 -4.19 10.80
C ILE A 84 -8.04 -2.91 11.62
N GLU A 85 -9.04 -2.51 12.43
CA GLU A 85 -8.96 -1.34 13.33
C GLU A 85 -7.89 -1.50 14.43
N LEU A 86 -7.35 -2.70 14.66
CA LEU A 86 -6.33 -2.91 15.70
C LEU A 86 -5.00 -2.22 15.39
N GLU A 87 -4.62 -2.16 14.10
CA GLU A 87 -3.35 -1.59 13.65
C GLU A 87 -3.48 -1.05 12.23
N ASP A 88 -2.93 0.14 11.99
CA ASP A 88 -3.01 0.80 10.69
C ASP A 88 -2.26 0.03 9.58
N ASP A 89 -1.23 -0.75 9.93
CA ASP A 89 -0.55 -1.68 9.01
C ASP A 89 -1.45 -2.85 8.55
N LEU A 90 -2.58 -3.12 9.21
CA LEU A 90 -3.56 -4.13 8.80
C LEU A 90 -4.63 -3.55 7.86
N ALA A 91 -4.63 -2.23 7.62
CA ALA A 91 -5.56 -1.55 6.72
C ALA A 91 -5.20 -1.80 5.24
N ILE A 92 -5.26 -3.07 4.84
CA ILE A 92 -5.03 -3.52 3.47
C ILE A 92 -6.37 -3.81 2.79
N PHE A 93 -6.49 -3.36 1.54
CA PHE A 93 -7.69 -3.53 0.74
C PHE A 93 -7.33 -3.82 -0.70
N ARG A 94 -8.29 -4.33 -1.46
CA ARG A 94 -8.12 -4.54 -2.89
C ARG A 94 -8.21 -3.20 -3.64
N ARG A 95 -7.25 -2.91 -4.51
CA ARG A 95 -7.16 -1.70 -5.35
C ARG A 95 -8.16 -1.73 -6.51
N PHE A 96 -8.51 -2.93 -7.00
CA PHE A 96 -9.40 -3.15 -8.14
C PHE A 96 -8.91 -2.43 -9.41
N SER A 97 -7.61 -2.48 -9.66
CA SER A 97 -6.94 -1.67 -10.69
C SER A 97 -7.55 -1.89 -12.09
N ARG A 98 -7.76 -3.17 -12.44
CA ARG A 98 -8.38 -3.55 -13.72
C ARG A 98 -9.80 -3.00 -13.88
N LEU A 99 -10.61 -3.04 -12.82
CA LEU A 99 -12.00 -2.60 -12.88
C LEU A 99 -12.09 -1.08 -13.00
N HIS A 100 -11.21 -0.34 -12.32
CA HIS A 100 -11.13 1.12 -12.47
C HIS A 100 -10.65 1.52 -13.86
N ALA A 101 -9.65 0.84 -14.42
CA ALA A 101 -9.23 1.08 -15.79
C ALA A 101 -10.38 0.82 -16.79
N GLN A 102 -11.11 -0.27 -16.59
CA GLN A 102 -12.27 -0.61 -17.43
C GLN A 102 -13.37 0.45 -17.34
N LEU A 103 -13.69 0.95 -16.14
CA LEU A 103 -14.69 1.99 -15.97
C LEU A 103 -14.26 3.31 -16.63
N LEU A 104 -12.99 3.69 -16.54
CA LEU A 104 -12.44 4.85 -17.26
C LEU A 104 -12.55 4.69 -18.79
N LEU A 105 -12.26 3.50 -19.33
CA LEU A 105 -12.41 3.23 -20.76
C LEU A 105 -13.88 3.36 -21.22
N TYR A 106 -14.84 2.88 -20.43
CA TYR A 106 -16.26 3.08 -20.75
C TYR A 106 -16.65 4.55 -20.74
N ARG A 107 -16.12 5.34 -19.80
CA ARG A 107 -16.36 6.79 -19.78
C ARG A 107 -15.74 7.52 -20.97
N GLN A 108 -14.60 7.04 -21.48
CA GLN A 108 -14.02 7.59 -22.71
C GLN A 108 -14.94 7.37 -23.89
N ALA A 109 -15.47 6.15 -24.05
CA ALA A 109 -16.44 5.84 -25.10
C ALA A 109 -17.72 6.70 -24.98
N ASP A 110 -18.26 6.88 -23.76
CA ASP A 110 -19.42 7.76 -23.53
C ASP A 110 -19.15 9.23 -23.97
N ILE A 111 -17.91 9.70 -23.85
CA ILE A 111 -17.52 11.07 -24.24
C ILE A 111 -17.29 11.15 -25.75
N GLU A 112 -16.67 10.12 -26.34
CA GLU A 112 -16.42 10.02 -27.77
C GLU A 112 -17.74 10.01 -28.56
N GLU A 113 -18.77 9.28 -28.11
CA GLU A 113 -20.11 9.33 -28.71
C GLU A 113 -20.69 10.75 -28.72
N ILE A 114 -20.52 11.51 -27.63
CA ILE A 114 -21.00 12.91 -27.55
C ILE A 114 -20.17 13.84 -28.45
N GLU A 115 -18.88 13.58 -28.60
CA GLU A 115 -17.98 14.32 -29.49
C GLU A 115 -18.36 14.09 -30.95
N GLU A 116 -18.65 12.85 -31.34
CA GLU A 116 -19.16 12.48 -32.66
C GLU A 116 -20.50 13.17 -32.96
N ASP A 117 -21.47 13.11 -32.04
CA ASP A 117 -22.77 13.80 -32.16
C ASP A 117 -22.60 15.31 -32.38
N LEU A 118 -21.69 15.95 -31.63
CA LEU A 118 -21.40 17.38 -31.77
C LEU A 118 -20.72 17.70 -33.10
N ALA A 119 -19.77 16.86 -33.53
CA ALA A 119 -19.08 17.03 -34.81
C ALA A 119 -20.04 16.86 -36.00
N GLU A 120 -20.98 15.91 -35.93
CA GLU A 120 -22.02 15.73 -36.95
C GLU A 120 -22.91 16.98 -37.06
N LEU A 121 -23.36 17.52 -35.93
CA LEU A 121 -24.13 18.77 -35.91
C LEU A 121 -23.34 19.94 -36.54
N ASP A 122 -22.07 20.09 -36.19
CA ASP A 122 -21.23 21.14 -36.74
C ASP A 122 -21.07 20.99 -38.28
N MET A 123 -20.97 19.76 -38.78
CA MET A 123 -20.92 19.49 -40.23
C MET A 123 -22.23 19.81 -40.94
N ILE A 124 -23.38 19.36 -40.40
CA ILE A 124 -24.71 19.62 -40.98
C ILE A 124 -24.95 21.13 -41.07
N GLU A 125 -24.68 21.85 -39.99
CA GLU A 125 -24.88 23.29 -39.95
C GLU A 125 -23.95 24.05 -40.91
N GLU A 126 -22.70 23.60 -41.07
CA GLU A 126 -21.79 24.17 -42.07
C GLU A 126 -22.33 23.99 -43.51
N GLU A 127 -22.89 22.82 -43.81
CA GLU A 127 -23.50 22.53 -45.11
C GLU A 127 -24.75 23.39 -45.36
N GLU A 128 -25.63 23.50 -44.37
CA GLU A 128 -26.81 24.38 -44.44
C GLU A 128 -26.43 25.85 -44.63
N ALA A 129 -25.41 26.33 -43.91
CA ALA A 129 -24.89 27.69 -44.06
C ALA A 129 -24.41 27.98 -45.49
N ARG A 130 -23.67 27.02 -46.05
CA ARG A 130 -23.11 27.08 -47.41
C ARG A 130 -24.23 27.12 -48.44
N ASN A 131 -25.26 26.30 -48.26
CA ASN A 131 -26.42 26.25 -49.15
C ASN A 131 -27.29 27.52 -49.07
N ALA A 132 -27.44 28.10 -47.88
CA ALA A 132 -28.25 29.31 -47.66
C ALA A 132 -27.53 30.63 -47.99
N GLY A 133 -26.23 30.60 -48.33
CA GLY A 133 -25.42 31.81 -48.56
C GLY A 133 -25.27 32.69 -47.30
N THR A 134 -25.42 32.07 -46.11
CA THR A 134 -25.41 32.77 -44.83
C THR A 134 -23.98 33.20 -44.49
N PRO A 135 -23.73 34.45 -44.03
CA PRO A 135 -22.38 34.88 -43.71
C PRO A 135 -21.81 34.07 -42.53
N ALA A 136 -20.52 33.70 -42.63
CA ALA A 136 -19.82 32.73 -41.77
C ALA A 136 -19.74 33.09 -40.26
N ASN A 137 -20.28 34.25 -39.87
CA ASN A 137 -20.31 34.80 -38.51
C ASN A 137 -21.68 34.65 -37.81
N VAL A 138 -22.63 33.95 -38.44
CA VAL A 138 -23.98 33.71 -37.90
C VAL A 138 -24.13 32.33 -37.25
N LEU A 139 -23.39 31.32 -37.69
CA LEU A 139 -23.42 29.94 -37.17
C LEU A 139 -22.35 29.65 -36.10
N ASN A 140 -22.61 28.67 -35.23
CA ASN A 140 -21.74 27.90 -34.30
C ASN A 140 -20.54 28.55 -33.62
N ARG A 141 -20.50 29.87 -33.62
CA ARG A 141 -19.37 30.68 -33.16
C ARG A 141 -19.75 31.55 -31.98
N SER A 142 -20.98 31.41 -31.48
CA SER A 142 -21.46 32.15 -30.33
C SER A 142 -22.36 31.26 -29.48
N TRP A 143 -21.74 30.65 -28.47
CA TRP A 143 -22.45 29.97 -27.38
C TRP A 143 -23.53 30.85 -26.74
N ARG A 144 -23.37 32.19 -26.74
CA ARG A 144 -24.40 33.13 -26.26
C ARG A 144 -25.66 33.13 -27.12
N ARG A 145 -25.55 32.86 -28.43
CA ARG A 145 -26.67 32.82 -29.37
C ARG A 145 -27.30 31.42 -29.39
N GLU A 146 -26.48 30.37 -29.40
CA GLU A 146 -26.94 28.97 -29.44
C GLU A 146 -27.75 28.57 -28.20
N LYS A 147 -27.37 29.10 -27.02
CA LYS A 147 -28.05 28.78 -25.75
C LYS A 147 -29.55 29.09 -25.78
N ASP A 148 -29.94 30.10 -26.56
CA ASP A 148 -31.31 30.62 -26.59
C ASP A 148 -32.10 30.09 -27.81
N LEU A 149 -31.46 29.37 -28.73
CA LEU A 149 -32.03 28.97 -30.02
C LEU A 149 -32.13 27.44 -30.22
N GLU A 150 -31.16 26.66 -29.78
CA GLU A 150 -31.05 25.23 -30.15
C GLU A 150 -31.11 24.30 -28.93
N GLU A 151 -32.24 23.60 -28.75
CA GLU A 151 -32.46 22.74 -27.58
C GLU A 151 -31.56 21.49 -27.60
N TYR A 152 -31.29 20.94 -28.80
CA TYR A 152 -30.55 19.69 -28.94
C TYR A 152 -29.04 19.84 -28.67
N ARG A 153 -28.38 20.83 -29.29
CA ARG A 153 -26.96 21.18 -29.04
C ARG A 153 -26.72 21.52 -27.57
N VAL A 154 -27.61 22.32 -26.97
CA VAL A 154 -27.54 22.66 -25.54
C VAL A 154 -27.69 21.41 -24.66
N GLY A 155 -28.54 20.46 -25.07
CA GLY A 155 -28.68 19.15 -24.44
C GLY A 155 -27.39 18.33 -24.48
N LEU A 156 -26.74 18.23 -25.66
CA LEU A 156 -25.46 17.56 -25.84
C LEU A 156 -24.35 18.17 -24.99
N VAL A 157 -24.18 19.50 -25.02
CA VAL A 157 -23.16 20.19 -24.22
C VAL A 157 -23.42 20.02 -22.71
N LYS A 158 -24.68 19.94 -22.27
CA LYS A 158 -25.01 19.61 -20.87
C LYS A 158 -24.59 18.18 -20.52
N ARG A 159 -24.82 17.20 -21.40
CA ARG A 159 -24.34 15.82 -21.23
C ARG A 159 -22.82 15.77 -21.20
N LEU A 160 -22.15 16.42 -22.15
CA LEU A 160 -20.69 16.50 -22.23
C LEU A 160 -20.09 17.04 -20.93
N ARG A 161 -20.59 18.17 -20.41
CA ARG A 161 -20.13 18.75 -19.15
C ARG A 161 -20.27 17.78 -17.97
N LYS A 162 -21.35 17.00 -17.93
CA LYS A 162 -21.59 16.00 -16.89
C LYS A 162 -20.63 14.83 -17.05
N SER A 163 -20.53 14.24 -18.24
CA SER A 163 -19.66 13.09 -18.53
C SER A 163 -18.19 13.42 -18.30
N MET A 164 -17.71 14.58 -18.78
CA MET A 164 -16.34 15.05 -18.54
C MET A 164 -16.04 15.21 -17.05
N LYS A 165 -16.96 15.79 -16.27
CA LYS A 165 -16.77 15.92 -14.83
C LYS A 165 -16.68 14.56 -14.14
N GLU A 166 -17.56 13.62 -14.50
CA GLU A 166 -17.55 12.27 -13.94
C GLU A 166 -16.26 11.52 -14.29
N TYR A 167 -15.79 11.66 -15.54
CA TYR A 167 -14.52 11.10 -16.00
C TYR A 167 -13.32 11.68 -15.24
N ASP A 168 -13.22 13.01 -15.14
CA ASP A 168 -12.12 13.69 -14.45
C ASP A 168 -12.10 13.33 -12.96
N ASP A 169 -13.26 13.36 -12.29
CA ASP A 169 -13.40 12.99 -10.87
C ASP A 169 -12.93 11.54 -10.64
N GLU A 170 -13.27 10.61 -11.53
CA GLU A 170 -12.83 9.22 -11.45
C GLU A 170 -11.34 9.05 -11.76
N LEU A 171 -10.83 9.75 -12.77
CA LEU A 171 -9.42 9.73 -13.16
C LEU A 171 -8.53 10.22 -12.02
N PHE A 172 -8.90 11.31 -11.36
CA PHE A 172 -8.15 11.82 -10.20
C PHE A 172 -8.21 10.86 -9.01
N ARG A 173 -9.37 10.25 -8.73
CA ARG A 173 -9.48 9.22 -7.68
C ARG A 173 -8.64 7.99 -8.01
N TYR A 174 -8.60 7.59 -9.28
CA TYR A 174 -7.80 6.45 -9.71
C TYR A 174 -6.30 6.75 -9.61
N LYS A 175 -5.86 7.95 -10.00
CA LYS A 175 -4.49 8.43 -9.79
C LYS A 175 -4.09 8.37 -8.30
N GLN A 176 -4.96 8.82 -7.40
CA GLN A 176 -4.70 8.73 -5.95
C GLN A 176 -4.58 7.27 -5.47
N LYS A 177 -5.41 6.36 -6.01
CA LYS A 177 -5.31 4.92 -5.71
C LYS A 177 -4.04 4.27 -6.24
N LEU A 178 -3.56 4.69 -7.42
CA LEU A 178 -2.29 4.25 -8.00
C LEU A 178 -1.08 4.71 -7.18
N ALA A 179 -1.20 5.82 -6.46
CA ALA A 179 -0.17 6.31 -5.56
C ALA A 179 -0.10 5.53 -4.22
N LEU A 180 -1.09 4.70 -3.90
CA LEU A 180 -1.04 3.82 -2.73
C LEU A 180 0.02 2.75 -2.94
N LYS A 181 0.77 2.42 -1.89
CA LYS A 181 1.75 1.33 -1.93
C LYS A 181 1.07 -0.03 -1.99
N ASP A 182 1.76 -0.99 -2.59
CA ASP A 182 1.33 -2.39 -2.55
C ASP A 182 1.45 -2.93 -1.11
N ALA A 183 0.60 -3.88 -0.75
CA ALA A 183 0.67 -4.51 0.56
C ALA A 183 1.87 -5.45 0.65
N ALA A 184 2.59 -5.40 1.77
CA ALA A 184 3.69 -6.30 2.02
C ALA A 184 3.20 -7.74 2.27
N ASP A 185 3.99 -8.73 1.85
CA ASP A 185 3.65 -10.15 1.99
C ASP A 185 3.31 -10.55 3.42
N TRP A 186 4.02 -9.99 4.41
CA TRP A 186 3.80 -10.26 5.82
C TRP A 186 2.44 -9.75 6.32
N GLN A 187 1.94 -8.62 5.78
CA GLN A 187 0.63 -8.06 6.13
C GLN A 187 -0.48 -9.01 5.65
N ILE A 188 -0.39 -9.45 4.39
CA ILE A 188 -1.32 -10.41 3.79
C ILE A 188 -1.32 -11.72 4.60
N GLN A 189 -0.13 -12.24 4.93
CA GLN A 189 0.01 -13.45 5.73
C GLN A 189 -0.57 -13.29 7.14
N ASN A 190 -0.40 -12.14 7.78
CA ASN A 190 -0.96 -11.88 9.12
C ASN A 190 -2.49 -11.96 9.12
N ILE A 191 -3.16 -11.33 8.15
CA ILE A 191 -4.63 -11.41 8.03
C ILE A 191 -5.05 -12.84 7.72
N ALA A 192 -4.38 -13.52 6.78
CA ALA A 192 -4.67 -14.91 6.43
C ALA A 192 -4.51 -15.85 7.63
N ASN A 193 -3.44 -15.70 8.41
CA ASN A 193 -3.18 -16.49 9.61
C ASN A 193 -4.24 -16.23 10.68
N TRP A 194 -4.62 -14.98 10.88
CA TRP A 194 -5.69 -14.64 11.82
C TRP A 194 -7.02 -15.27 11.43
N MET A 195 -7.43 -15.12 10.17
CA MET A 195 -8.69 -15.70 9.69
C MET A 195 -8.69 -17.23 9.82
N ASN A 196 -7.55 -17.89 9.55
CA ASN A 196 -7.39 -19.32 9.75
C ASN A 196 -7.39 -19.74 11.23
N ASN A 197 -6.88 -18.91 12.14
CA ASN A 197 -6.86 -19.17 13.57
C ASN A 197 -8.24 -19.11 14.23
N GLN A 198 -9.23 -18.45 13.60
CA GLN A 198 -10.61 -18.33 14.11
C GLN A 198 -11.45 -19.62 13.95
N ARG A 199 -10.88 -20.72 13.43
CA ARG A 199 -11.57 -22.01 13.30
C ARG A 199 -12.14 -22.49 14.66
N PRO A 200 -13.34 -23.10 14.68
CA PRO A 200 -14.03 -23.73 13.54
C PRO A 200 -14.84 -22.77 12.65
N VAL A 201 -15.15 -21.55 13.11
CA VAL A 201 -15.98 -20.61 12.33
C VAL A 201 -15.11 -19.52 11.72
N HIS A 202 -14.85 -19.67 10.43
CA HIS A 202 -14.10 -18.67 9.66
C HIS A 202 -14.85 -17.33 9.64
N PRO A 203 -14.17 -16.16 9.77
CA PRO A 203 -14.84 -14.86 9.86
C PRO A 203 -15.64 -14.49 8.60
N LEU A 204 -15.16 -14.91 7.44
CA LEU A 204 -15.77 -14.68 6.13
C LEU A 204 -16.12 -16.00 5.44
N VAL A 205 -16.96 -15.92 4.40
CA VAL A 205 -17.19 -17.07 3.51
C VAL A 205 -15.89 -17.38 2.74
N PRO A 206 -15.51 -18.65 2.50
CA PRO A 206 -14.27 -18.99 1.78
C PRO A 206 -14.12 -18.34 0.41
N LYS A 207 -15.23 -18.10 -0.30
CA LYS A 207 -15.24 -17.38 -1.58
C LYS A 207 -14.85 -15.91 -1.41
N GLU A 208 -15.24 -15.28 -0.31
CA GLU A 208 -14.96 -13.87 -0.03
C GLU A 208 -13.56 -13.68 0.52
N SER A 209 -12.95 -14.68 1.17
CA SER A 209 -11.56 -14.60 1.64
C SER A 209 -10.50 -14.72 0.54
N ARG A 210 -10.91 -15.10 -0.69
CA ARG A 210 -10.00 -15.21 -1.84
C ARG A 210 -9.32 -13.91 -2.24
N PHE A 211 -9.82 -12.76 -1.82
CA PHE A 211 -9.16 -11.48 -2.14
C PHE A 211 -7.71 -11.41 -1.66
N LEU A 212 -7.32 -12.21 -0.65
CA LEU A 212 -5.94 -12.33 -0.18
C LEU A 212 -5.02 -13.13 -1.12
N GLU A 213 -5.58 -13.90 -2.06
CA GLU A 213 -4.81 -14.65 -3.06
C GLU A 213 -4.28 -13.72 -4.17
N ASP A 214 -5.00 -12.64 -4.46
CA ASP A 214 -4.69 -11.63 -5.49
C ASP A 214 -3.61 -10.63 -5.01
N LYS A 215 -2.42 -11.12 -4.62
CA LYS A 215 -1.35 -10.29 -4.02
C LYS A 215 -1.01 -9.00 -4.79
N GLY A 216 -1.04 -9.05 -6.12
CA GLY A 216 -0.72 -7.89 -6.98
C GLY A 216 -1.82 -6.82 -7.06
N ASP A 217 -3.01 -7.05 -6.50
CA ASP A 217 -4.11 -6.09 -6.49
C ASP A 217 -4.45 -5.61 -5.07
N ILE A 218 -3.63 -5.91 -4.06
CA ILE A 218 -3.83 -5.48 -2.68
C ILE A 218 -2.92 -4.29 -2.38
N CYS A 219 -3.51 -3.20 -1.89
CA CYS A 219 -2.78 -2.02 -1.45
C CYS A 219 -2.91 -1.82 0.06
N ALA A 220 -1.87 -1.23 0.65
CA ALA A 220 -1.88 -0.78 2.03
C ALA A 220 -2.30 0.69 2.10
N LEU A 221 -3.28 1.01 2.95
CA LEU A 221 -3.75 2.39 3.11
C LEU A 221 -2.71 3.28 3.80
N GLN A 222 -1.94 2.70 4.71
CA GLN A 222 -0.78 3.33 5.31
C GLN A 222 0.49 2.70 4.74
N ALA A 223 1.40 3.54 4.26
CA ALA A 223 2.75 3.11 3.93
C ALA A 223 3.42 2.65 5.21
N SER A 224 3.49 1.34 5.43
CA SER A 224 4.42 0.79 6.40
C SER A 224 5.82 1.22 5.98
N SER A 225 6.66 1.59 6.95
CA SER A 225 8.03 2.04 6.69
C SER A 225 8.80 0.88 6.04
N GLU A 226 8.85 0.86 4.71
CA GLU A 226 9.65 -0.04 3.88
C GLU A 226 11.14 0.30 3.96
N ASP A 227 11.63 0.71 5.13
CA ASP A 227 13.06 0.85 5.36
C ASP A 227 13.62 -0.57 5.48
N SER A 228 13.79 -1.19 4.31
CA SER A 228 14.48 -2.44 4.03
C SER A 228 13.91 -3.70 4.71
N ALA A 229 12.92 -4.34 4.08
CA ALA A 229 12.45 -5.69 4.45
C ALA A 229 13.61 -6.70 4.61
N VAL A 230 14.65 -6.58 3.77
CA VAL A 230 15.83 -7.45 3.80
C VAL A 230 16.72 -7.17 5.01
N LEU A 231 17.03 -5.90 5.29
CA LEU A 231 17.87 -5.56 6.43
C LEU A 231 17.10 -5.79 7.73
N THR A 232 15.80 -5.50 7.77
CA THR A 232 14.95 -5.76 8.94
C THR A 232 14.88 -7.25 9.26
N ASP A 233 14.79 -8.16 8.28
CA ASP A 233 14.79 -9.60 8.56
C ASP A 233 16.14 -10.10 9.09
N VAL A 234 17.26 -9.61 8.50
CA VAL A 234 18.61 -9.94 8.97
C VAL A 234 18.87 -9.36 10.37
N LEU A 235 18.53 -8.08 10.59
CA LEU A 235 18.63 -7.44 11.89
C LEU A 235 17.71 -8.08 12.91
N ARG A 236 16.53 -8.57 12.50
CA ARG A 236 15.58 -9.23 13.38
C ARG A 236 16.11 -10.58 13.82
N GLY A 237 16.72 -11.36 12.92
CA GLY A 237 17.44 -12.59 13.27
C GLY A 237 18.58 -12.31 14.25
N TRP A 238 19.43 -11.33 13.92
CA TRP A 238 20.55 -10.92 14.77
C TRP A 238 20.10 -10.38 16.14
N ALA A 239 19.10 -9.51 16.19
CA ALA A 239 18.59 -8.94 17.43
C ALA A 239 17.88 -9.98 18.29
N ARG A 240 17.18 -10.95 17.68
CA ARG A 240 16.59 -12.08 18.39
C ARG A 240 17.69 -12.92 19.07
N ASP A 241 18.75 -13.22 18.33
CA ASP A 241 19.81 -14.11 18.79
C ASP A 241 20.79 -13.41 19.75
N THR A 242 21.00 -12.10 19.60
CA THR A 242 21.95 -11.30 20.41
C THR A 242 21.30 -10.73 21.66
N PHE A 243 20.07 -10.21 21.56
CA PHE A 243 19.46 -9.51 22.69
C PHE A 243 18.56 -10.38 23.55
N GLY A 244 18.11 -11.58 23.15
CA GLY A 244 17.39 -12.55 24.01
C GLY A 244 16.15 -12.04 24.78
N CYS A 245 15.80 -10.76 24.62
CA CYS A 245 14.99 -9.98 25.55
C CYS A 245 13.67 -9.55 24.91
N MET A 246 13.09 -10.40 24.06
CA MET A 246 11.78 -10.10 23.46
C MET A 246 10.66 -10.02 24.52
N TRP A 247 10.91 -10.52 25.73
CA TRP A 247 10.04 -10.36 26.91
C TRP A 247 10.07 -8.95 27.52
N LEU A 248 11.19 -8.23 27.46
CA LEU A 248 11.33 -6.89 28.06
C LEU A 248 10.53 -5.80 27.32
N PHE A 249 10.10 -6.07 26.09
CA PHE A 249 9.43 -5.11 25.22
C PHE A 249 7.95 -5.44 24.95
N LYS A 250 7.37 -6.38 25.70
CA LYS A 250 5.92 -6.60 25.73
C LYS A 250 5.23 -5.43 26.43
N LYS A 251 4.79 -4.43 25.68
CA LYS A 251 3.86 -3.42 26.20
C LYS A 251 2.49 -4.05 26.46
N LYS A 252 1.76 -3.55 27.47
CA LYS A 252 0.36 -3.93 27.76
C LYS A 252 -0.46 -3.74 26.47
N GLY A 253 -1.04 -4.83 25.95
CA GLY A 253 -1.67 -4.86 24.62
C GLY A 253 -2.82 -3.86 24.46
N ASN A 254 -3.18 -3.55 23.21
CA ASN A 254 -4.35 -2.73 22.90
C ASN A 254 -5.58 -3.29 23.64
N PRO A 255 -6.34 -2.50 24.42
CA PRO A 255 -7.57 -2.97 25.08
C PRO A 255 -8.58 -3.58 24.08
N ALA A 256 -8.53 -3.19 22.80
CA ALA A 256 -9.33 -3.80 21.73
C ALA A 256 -8.92 -5.25 21.38
N SER A 257 -7.69 -5.63 21.72
CA SER A 257 -7.15 -6.98 21.50
C SER A 257 -7.45 -7.95 22.66
N TYR A 258 -8.00 -7.46 23.77
CA TYR A 258 -8.23 -8.29 24.96
C TYR A 258 -9.23 -9.42 24.67
N GLY A 259 -8.81 -10.67 24.90
CA GLY A 259 -9.69 -11.86 24.87
C GLY A 259 -9.39 -12.88 23.76
N ASP A 260 -8.58 -12.54 22.76
CA ASP A 260 -8.11 -13.47 21.73
C ASP A 260 -6.62 -13.84 21.96
N PRO A 261 -6.31 -15.08 22.41
CA PRO A 261 -4.95 -15.50 22.68
C PRO A 261 -4.08 -15.66 21.43
N SER A 262 -4.65 -15.59 20.22
CA SER A 262 -3.90 -15.69 18.96
C SER A 262 -3.22 -14.37 18.53
N ILE A 263 -3.56 -13.27 19.21
CA ILE A 263 -3.09 -11.93 18.86
C ILE A 263 -1.95 -11.50 19.80
N THR A 264 -0.76 -11.25 19.24
CA THR A 264 0.37 -10.70 19.99
C THR A 264 0.76 -9.33 19.46
N TYR A 265 0.70 -8.33 20.34
CA TYR A 265 1.07 -6.95 20.05
C TYR A 265 2.54 -6.70 20.40
N TYR A 266 3.34 -6.30 19.43
CA TYR A 266 4.70 -5.79 19.65
C TYR A 266 4.73 -4.29 19.41
N SER A 267 5.53 -3.53 20.15
CA SER A 267 5.79 -2.14 19.76
C SER A 267 6.68 -2.13 18.50
N THR A 268 6.52 -1.10 17.67
CA THR A 268 7.30 -0.84 16.44
C THR A 268 8.32 0.27 16.65
N ASP A 269 8.09 1.13 17.65
CA ASP A 269 8.95 2.29 17.93
C ASP A 269 10.42 1.88 18.14
N TRP A 270 10.67 0.68 18.68
CA TRP A 270 12.02 0.15 18.85
C TRP A 270 12.63 -0.35 17.54
N LYS A 271 11.82 -0.81 16.58
CA LYS A 271 12.31 -1.26 15.26
C LYS A 271 12.79 -0.05 14.48
N ASP A 272 11.99 1.00 14.45
CA ASP A 272 12.37 2.25 13.77
C ASP A 272 13.63 2.86 14.42
N ALA A 273 13.71 2.86 15.76
CA ALA A 273 14.89 3.32 16.48
C ALA A 273 16.12 2.43 16.22
N LEU A 274 15.97 1.10 16.29
CA LEU A 274 17.06 0.16 16.06
C LEU A 274 17.58 0.24 14.63
N MET A 275 16.69 0.32 13.65
CA MET A 275 17.05 0.46 12.24
C MET A 275 17.82 1.75 11.99
N ARG A 276 17.37 2.87 12.57
CA ARG A 276 18.11 4.14 12.50
C ARG A 276 19.50 4.05 13.13
N VAL A 277 19.62 3.42 14.31
CA VAL A 277 20.91 3.27 15.01
C VAL A 277 21.84 2.32 14.24
N ALA A 278 21.34 1.18 13.78
CA ALA A 278 22.13 0.22 13.02
C ALA A 278 22.61 0.79 11.68
N TYR A 279 21.74 1.54 11.01
CA TYR A 279 22.10 2.25 9.79
C TYR A 279 23.16 3.32 10.04
N ALA A 280 22.99 4.16 11.07
CA ALA A 280 23.99 5.15 11.45
C ALA A 280 25.34 4.48 11.78
N ALA A 281 25.32 3.37 12.50
CA ALA A 281 26.52 2.59 12.82
C ALA A 281 27.19 2.00 11.56
N LEU A 282 26.42 1.46 10.61
CA LEU A 282 26.92 0.92 9.35
C LEU A 282 27.63 2.01 8.54
N VAL A 283 26.98 3.16 8.37
CA VAL A 283 27.58 4.31 7.67
C VAL A 283 28.84 4.75 8.38
N SER A 284 28.80 5.00 9.70
CA SER A 284 30.00 5.41 10.46
C SER A 284 31.15 4.40 10.36
N ALA A 285 30.86 3.09 10.43
CA ALA A 285 31.88 2.05 10.27
C ALA A 285 32.54 2.09 8.88
N LEU A 286 31.75 2.32 7.83
CA LEU A 286 32.27 2.50 6.47
C LEU A 286 33.16 3.75 6.36
N LEU A 287 32.75 4.87 6.98
CA LEU A 287 33.55 6.10 6.98
C LEU A 287 34.92 5.83 7.63
N ILE A 288 34.94 5.19 8.80
CA ILE A 288 36.15 4.86 9.56
C ILE A 288 37.03 3.86 8.79
N ALA A 289 36.42 2.83 8.21
CA ALA A 289 37.14 1.81 7.42
C ALA A 289 37.90 2.46 6.25
N GLY A 290 37.28 3.40 5.54
CA GLY A 290 37.94 4.14 4.47
C GLY A 290 39.20 4.87 4.94
N VAL A 291 39.17 5.49 6.13
CA VAL A 291 40.32 6.24 6.67
C VAL A 291 41.44 5.28 7.07
N ILE A 292 41.08 4.15 7.68
CA ILE A 292 42.05 3.11 8.08
C ILE A 292 42.74 2.53 6.84
N VAL A 293 42.00 2.20 5.79
CA VAL A 293 42.60 1.69 4.54
C VAL A 293 43.56 2.72 3.96
N LEU A 294 43.18 4.01 3.97
CA LEU A 294 44.01 5.10 3.48
C LEU A 294 45.33 5.25 4.25
N PHE A 295 45.34 4.93 5.55
CA PHE A 295 46.55 4.94 6.39
C PHE A 295 47.57 3.87 5.99
N TYR A 296 47.12 2.69 5.55
CA TYR A 296 48.03 1.60 5.16
C TYR A 296 48.56 1.73 3.73
N VAL A 297 47.94 2.56 2.89
CA VAL A 297 48.37 2.77 1.50
C VAL A 297 49.45 3.85 1.44
N ASN A 298 50.65 3.44 1.04
CA ASN A 298 51.81 4.32 0.95
C ASN A 298 51.96 5.00 -0.42
N SER A 299 51.33 4.49 -1.48
CA SER A 299 51.40 5.07 -2.83
C SER A 299 50.37 6.18 -3.04
N ASP A 300 50.79 7.31 -3.60
CA ASP A 300 49.91 8.45 -3.88
C ASP A 300 48.77 8.12 -4.85
N GLU A 301 49.06 7.35 -5.90
CA GLU A 301 48.05 6.84 -6.84
C GLU A 301 47.03 5.93 -6.14
N GLY A 302 47.50 5.07 -5.23
CA GLY A 302 46.64 4.19 -4.44
C GLY A 302 45.76 4.96 -3.45
N ARG A 303 46.27 6.02 -2.82
CA ARG A 303 45.49 6.89 -1.92
C ARG A 303 44.35 7.56 -2.68
N LEU A 304 44.62 8.07 -3.88
CA LEU A 304 43.59 8.65 -4.74
C LEU A 304 42.53 7.62 -5.17
N ALA A 305 42.96 6.41 -5.54
CA ALA A 305 42.06 5.32 -5.92
C ALA A 305 41.13 4.90 -4.76
N VAL A 306 41.67 4.75 -3.54
CA VAL A 306 40.89 4.41 -2.34
C VAL A 306 39.87 5.51 -2.03
N LEU A 307 40.25 6.79 -2.15
CA LEU A 307 39.34 7.91 -1.98
C LEU A 307 38.13 7.81 -2.91
N CYS A 308 38.36 7.60 -4.21
CA CYS A 308 37.28 7.49 -5.19
C CYS A 308 36.36 6.31 -4.91
N VAL A 309 36.93 5.12 -4.68
CA VAL A 309 36.17 3.89 -4.44
C VAL A 309 35.35 3.99 -3.14
N SER A 310 35.97 4.46 -2.05
CA SER A 310 35.31 4.58 -0.76
C SER A 310 34.17 5.61 -0.79
N THR A 311 34.39 6.74 -1.47
CA THR A 311 33.36 7.79 -1.62
C THR A 311 32.16 7.28 -2.43
N LEU A 312 32.41 6.57 -3.53
CA LEU A 312 31.36 5.98 -4.35
C LEU A 312 30.59 4.91 -3.58
N LEU A 313 31.30 4.03 -2.87
CA LEU A 313 30.69 2.97 -2.05
C LEU A 313 29.80 3.57 -0.95
N CYS A 314 30.24 4.65 -0.30
CA CYS A 314 29.45 5.38 0.69
C CYS A 314 28.17 5.96 0.09
N GLY A 315 28.26 6.62 -1.08
CA GLY A 315 27.10 7.15 -1.79
C GLY A 315 26.10 6.06 -2.22
N VAL A 316 26.59 4.92 -2.71
CA VAL A 316 25.76 3.78 -3.09
C VAL A 316 25.05 3.18 -1.88
N ILE A 317 25.76 2.98 -0.76
CA ILE A 317 25.15 2.48 0.47
C ILE A 317 24.11 3.47 1.00
N MET A 318 24.41 4.77 1.02
CA MET A 318 23.43 5.79 1.41
C MET A 318 22.19 5.80 0.51
N ALA A 319 22.37 5.64 -0.81
CA ALA A 319 21.28 5.62 -1.76
C ALA A 319 20.40 4.36 -1.68
N LEU A 320 21.00 3.20 -1.39
CA LEU A 320 20.27 1.94 -1.31
C LEU A 320 19.57 1.73 0.04
N PHE A 321 20.15 2.24 1.12
CA PHE A 321 19.68 1.94 2.48
C PHE A 321 19.01 3.13 3.19
N THR A 322 18.96 4.32 2.58
CA THR A 322 18.23 5.48 3.16
C THR A 322 17.12 5.94 2.24
N THR A 323 16.00 6.35 2.83
CA THR A 323 14.96 7.16 2.18
C THR A 323 15.29 8.66 2.16
N ALA A 324 16.58 8.99 2.27
CA ALA A 324 17.05 10.36 2.25
C ALA A 324 16.76 10.99 0.89
N ARG A 325 16.43 12.28 0.89
CA ARG A 325 16.23 12.99 -0.38
C ARG A 325 17.54 12.99 -1.18
N LYS A 326 17.44 13.07 -2.50
CA LYS A 326 18.62 13.13 -3.39
C LYS A 326 19.65 14.18 -2.94
N GLY A 327 19.19 15.33 -2.43
CA GLY A 327 20.05 16.38 -1.90
C GLY A 327 20.76 16.02 -0.59
N GLU A 328 20.14 15.24 0.29
CA GLU A 328 20.74 14.78 1.56
C GLU A 328 21.83 13.73 1.30
N ILE A 329 21.59 12.81 0.36
CA ILE A 329 22.59 11.82 -0.08
C ILE A 329 23.80 12.53 -0.70
N MET A 330 23.55 13.53 -1.56
CA MET A 330 24.61 14.31 -2.17
C MET A 330 25.41 15.10 -1.13
N GLY A 331 24.74 15.72 -0.16
CA GLY A 331 25.37 16.43 0.95
C GLY A 331 26.22 15.52 1.84
N GLY A 332 25.69 14.35 2.23
CA GLY A 332 26.43 13.36 3.02
C GLY A 332 27.67 12.82 2.30
N THR A 333 27.53 12.51 1.00
CA THR A 333 28.65 12.03 0.18
C THR A 333 29.71 13.11 -0.03
N ALA A 334 29.30 14.37 -0.23
CA ALA A 334 30.22 15.50 -0.35
C ALA A 334 30.98 15.78 0.94
N ALA A 335 30.30 15.73 2.09
CA ALA A 335 30.94 15.87 3.41
C ALA A 335 31.99 14.78 3.64
N TYR A 336 31.67 13.53 3.29
CA TYR A 336 32.62 12.43 3.38
C TYR A 336 33.82 12.61 2.45
N CYS A 337 33.58 12.98 1.18
CA CYS A 337 34.63 13.27 0.21
C CYS A 337 35.58 14.36 0.73
N ALA A 338 35.05 15.44 1.32
CA ALA A 338 35.86 16.50 1.90
C ALA A 338 36.79 16.00 3.01
N VAL A 339 36.30 15.15 3.92
CA VAL A 339 37.13 14.56 4.98
C VAL A 339 38.25 13.70 4.39
N MET A 340 37.96 12.89 3.37
CA MET A 340 38.95 12.07 2.69
C MET A 340 40.01 12.89 1.95
N VAL A 341 39.59 13.93 1.22
CA VAL A 341 40.50 14.82 0.48
C VAL A 341 41.47 15.52 1.43
N VAL A 342 41.02 15.97 2.61
CA VAL A 342 41.89 16.59 3.61
C VAL A 342 42.94 15.60 4.14
N PHE A 343 42.56 14.34 4.37
CA PHE A 343 43.50 13.31 4.81
C PHE A 343 44.55 13.02 3.74
N VAL A 344 44.13 12.80 2.48
CA VAL A 344 45.06 12.61 1.35
C VAL A 344 45.99 13.83 1.19
N GLY A 345 45.44 15.05 1.18
CA GLY A 345 46.22 16.28 1.04
C GLY A 345 47.25 16.48 2.16
N SER A 346 46.93 16.07 3.38
CA SER A 346 47.88 16.10 4.51
C SER A 346 49.03 15.09 4.34
N THR A 347 48.73 13.90 3.81
CA THR A 347 49.75 12.87 3.56
C THR A 347 50.67 13.20 2.39
N LEU A 348 50.15 13.79 1.31
CA LEU A 348 50.94 14.19 0.13
C LEU A 348 51.94 15.31 0.46
N ASN A 349 51.56 16.27 1.32
CA ASN A 349 52.43 17.38 1.71
C ASN A 349 53.59 16.94 2.64
N GLY A 350 53.45 15.81 3.35
CA GLY A 350 54.49 15.29 4.24
C GLY A 350 55.70 14.71 3.49
N ASP A 351 55.46 14.04 2.36
CA ASP A 351 56.52 13.39 1.57
C ASP A 351 57.33 14.39 0.70
N GLY A 352 56.78 15.60 0.44
CA GLY A 352 57.47 16.65 -0.32
C GLY A 352 58.57 17.41 0.43
N SER A 353 58.73 17.22 1.74
CA SER A 353 59.68 18.00 2.57
C SER A 353 61.01 17.27 2.86
N ALA A 354 61.13 15.98 2.52
CA ALA A 354 62.31 15.16 2.87
C ALA A 354 63.38 15.03 1.76
N GLY A 355 63.19 15.62 0.58
CA GLY A 355 64.04 15.40 -0.60
C GLY A 355 65.14 16.43 -0.89
N GLY A 356 65.38 17.41 -0.01
CA GLY A 356 66.15 18.61 -0.35
C GLY A 356 67.33 18.96 0.56
N SER A 357 68.21 18.02 0.93
CA SER A 357 69.56 18.39 1.43
C SER A 357 70.53 17.20 1.50
N ALA A 358 71.39 17.07 0.49
CA ALA A 358 72.74 16.45 0.49
C ALA A 358 73.15 16.37 -1.00
N GLY A 359 74.05 17.18 -1.55
CA GLY A 359 75.42 17.41 -1.13
C GLY A 359 76.34 16.79 -2.20
N SER A 360 76.88 17.61 -3.10
CA SER A 360 77.99 17.20 -3.97
C SER A 360 79.08 18.28 -3.92
N MET A 361 79.92 18.15 -2.90
CA MET A 361 81.25 18.75 -2.83
C MET A 361 82.24 17.60 -3.04
N GLY A 362 82.95 17.61 -4.17
CA GLY A 362 83.94 16.57 -4.51
C GLY A 362 84.87 17.04 -5.63
N LYS A 363 86.11 17.37 -5.26
CA LYS A 363 87.21 17.87 -6.09
C LYS A 363 87.75 16.85 -7.10
N SER A 364 88.33 17.36 -8.19
CA SER A 364 89.59 16.95 -8.90
C SER A 364 89.45 17.43 -10.35
N THR A 365 90.41 18.06 -11.04
CA THR A 365 91.86 18.27 -10.93
C THR A 365 92.22 19.63 -11.50
#